data_AF-A0A7Y4X3T2-F1
#
_entry.id   AF-A0A7Y4X3T2-F1
#
_cell.length_a   1.000
_cell.length_b   1.000
_cell.length_c   1.000
_cell.angle_alpha   90.00
_cell.angle_beta   90.00
_cell.angle_gamma   90.00
#
_symmetry.space_group_name_H-M   'P 1'
#
loop_
_entity.id
_entity.type
_entity.pdbx_description
1 polymer ?
#
loop_
_entity_poly.entity_id
_entity_poly.type
_entity_poly.pdbx_seq_one_letter_code
_entity_poly.pdbx_strand_id
1 'polypeptide(L)'
;MATTDFEARQLLKAYRKGLISDALFEEQMRELGNGSGGGYCYNGKMHATEREMIMHVLDELRCAENFAAEYLNCWVQVSDQECVKGGLRMVQQREAFHAQVLEARLRELGGMPQCTVPTERRDKEVPFYASTEKKDLDKLQSIASRINKEPAVLFKPINDVIAQIKDDQHSKELLRSFVDDEISSTKWLLGACETLSAARPA
;
A
#
# COMPACT_ATOMS: atom_id res chain seq x y z
N MET A 1 8.30 1.44 30.28
CA MET A 1 8.96 2.22 29.20
C MET A 1 8.64 3.68 29.46
N ALA A 2 9.65 4.53 29.60
CA ALA A 2 9.42 5.97 29.76
C ALA A 2 8.82 6.50 28.46
N THR A 3 7.75 7.29 28.55
CA THR A 3 7.16 7.96 27.40
C THR A 3 8.07 9.12 26.97
N THR A 4 8.05 9.50 25.70
CA THR A 4 8.82 10.63 25.15
C THR A 4 8.59 11.93 25.94
N ASP A 5 7.39 12.13 26.49
CA ASP A 5 7.04 13.23 27.39
C ASP A 5 7.80 13.18 28.73
N PHE A 6 8.03 11.98 29.28
CA PHE A 6 8.83 11.83 30.50
C PHE A 6 10.30 12.19 30.26
N GLU A 7 10.88 11.76 29.15
CA GLU A 7 12.28 12.05 28.80
C GLU A 7 12.50 13.55 28.50
N ALA A 8 11.57 14.18 27.77
CA ALA A 8 11.59 15.62 27.55
C ALA A 8 11.53 16.42 28.88
N ARG A 9 10.67 15.99 29.82
CA ARG A 9 10.59 16.60 31.16
C ARG A 9 11.88 16.44 31.97
N GLN A 10 12.57 15.31 31.83
CA GLN A 10 13.83 15.07 32.53
C GLN A 10 14.98 15.91 31.94
N LEU A 11 15.07 16.04 30.62
CA LEU A 11 16.04 16.94 29.98
C LEU A 11 15.80 18.39 30.39
N LEU A 12 14.54 18.85 30.37
CA LEU A 12 14.21 20.21 30.79
C LEU A 12 14.56 20.46 32.26
N LYS A 13 14.37 19.45 33.12
CA LYS A 13 14.75 19.53 34.54
C LYS A 13 16.27 19.59 34.73
N ALA A 14 17.04 18.83 33.95
CA ALA A 14 18.51 18.87 33.98
C ALA A 14 19.05 20.21 33.49
N TYR A 15 18.49 20.74 32.40
CA TYR A 15 18.86 22.05 31.84
C TYR A 15 18.62 23.19 32.83
N ARG A 16 17.42 23.25 33.44
CA ARG A 16 17.09 24.28 34.46
C ARG A 16 17.97 24.24 35.70
N LYS A 17 18.57 23.09 35.99
CA LYS A 17 19.53 22.93 37.10
C LYS A 17 20.97 23.27 36.71
N GLY A 18 21.21 23.68 35.46
CA GLY A 18 22.56 23.95 34.95
C GLY A 18 23.43 22.69 34.80
N LEU A 19 22.81 21.50 34.75
CA LEU A 19 23.55 20.24 34.66
C LEU A 19 24.00 19.90 33.23
N ILE A 20 23.37 20.52 32.23
CA ILE A 20 23.69 20.39 30.81
C ILE A 20 23.72 21.78 30.18
N SER A 21 24.58 21.96 29.17
CA SER A 21 24.71 23.22 28.43
C SER A 21 23.55 23.44 27.45
N ASP A 22 23.36 24.68 27.01
CA ASP A 22 22.39 25.05 25.98
C ASP A 22 22.57 24.19 24.71
N ALA A 23 23.82 24.02 24.25
CA ALA A 23 24.14 23.21 23.08
C ALA A 23 23.77 21.73 23.26
N LEU A 24 24.04 21.15 24.43
CA LEU A 24 23.72 19.75 24.72
C LEU A 24 22.22 19.55 24.90
N PHE A 25 21.51 20.52 25.49
CA PHE A 25 20.06 20.48 25.62
C PHE A 25 19.37 20.57 24.26
N GLU A 26 19.80 21.48 23.39
CA GLU A 26 19.29 21.60 22.02
C GLU A 26 19.53 20.33 21.20
N GLU A 27 20.73 19.73 21.32
CA GLU A 27 21.07 18.48 20.66
C GLU A 27 20.18 17.32 21.14
N GLN A 28 20.04 17.14 22.45
CA GLN A 28 19.23 16.07 23.02
C GLN A 28 17.72 16.26 22.78
N MET A 29 17.22 17.50 22.81
CA MET A 29 15.84 17.82 22.44
C MET A 29 15.58 17.61 20.95
N ARG A 30 16.57 17.90 20.10
CA ARG A 30 16.51 17.58 18.67
C ARG A 30 16.57 16.07 18.45
N GLU A 31 17.34 15.30 19.22
CA GLU A 31 17.35 13.84 19.16
C GLU A 31 16.05 13.21 19.66
N LEU A 32 15.42 13.80 20.68
CA LEU A 32 14.08 13.39 21.15
C LEU A 32 12.97 13.77 20.17
N GLY A 33 13.08 14.93 19.51
CA GLY A 33 12.17 15.36 18.46
C GLY A 33 12.40 14.64 17.12
N ASN A 34 13.64 14.20 16.86
CA ASN A 34 14.07 13.53 15.64
C ASN A 34 14.57 12.10 15.92
N GLY A 35 13.91 11.36 16.84
CA GLY A 35 14.28 10.01 17.27
C GLY A 35 15.18 9.29 16.27
N SER A 36 16.49 9.31 16.54
CA SER A 36 17.57 8.69 15.75
C SER A 36 17.29 8.40 14.26
N GLY A 37 17.19 9.44 13.43
CA GLY A 37 17.57 9.40 12.00
C GLY A 37 16.47 9.07 10.98
N GLY A 38 16.08 10.08 10.20
CA GLY A 38 15.24 9.97 9.00
C GLY A 38 13.77 9.72 9.32
N GLY A 39 12.93 10.76 9.26
CA GLY A 39 11.51 10.60 9.51
C GLY A 39 10.85 9.59 8.56
N TYR A 40 9.91 8.80 9.09
CA TYR A 40 9.17 7.80 8.33
C TYR A 40 8.33 8.48 7.25
N CYS A 41 8.47 8.07 6.00
CA CYS A 41 7.83 8.71 4.86
C CYS A 41 7.19 7.68 3.92
N TYR A 42 5.98 7.98 3.49
CA TYR A 42 5.27 7.24 2.45
C TYR A 42 4.51 8.21 1.55
N ASN A 43 4.67 8.08 0.23
CA ASN A 43 4.03 8.95 -0.77
C ASN A 43 4.18 10.47 -0.49
N GLY A 44 5.33 10.88 0.06
CA GLY A 44 5.62 12.28 0.40
C GLY A 44 5.01 12.76 1.71
N LYS A 45 4.28 11.91 2.43
CA LYS A 45 3.73 12.19 3.76
C LYS A 45 4.68 11.69 4.85
N MET A 46 5.01 12.58 5.78
CA MET A 46 5.81 12.25 6.96
C MET A 46 4.94 11.70 8.09
N HIS A 47 5.47 10.76 8.84
CA HIS A 47 4.86 10.13 10.00
C HIS A 47 5.78 10.26 11.22
N ALA A 48 5.20 10.47 12.41
CA ALA A 48 6.00 10.68 13.61
C ALA A 48 6.64 9.37 14.09
N THR A 49 6.02 8.23 13.79
CA THR A 49 6.49 6.90 14.21
C THR A 49 6.37 5.86 13.11
N GLU A 50 7.15 4.78 13.23
CA GLU A 50 7.07 3.60 12.35
C GLU A 50 5.65 3.04 12.33
N ARG A 51 5.03 2.88 13.50
CA ARG A 51 3.67 2.36 13.65
C ARG A 51 2.66 3.22 12.90
N GLU A 52 2.76 4.55 13.00
CA GLU A 52 1.87 5.45 12.27
C GLU A 52 2.02 5.34 10.76
N MET A 53 3.26 5.24 10.26
CA MET A 53 3.52 5.00 8.84
C MET A 53 2.91 3.67 8.39
N ILE A 54 3.18 2.58 9.13
CA ILE A 54 2.66 1.26 8.81
C ILE A 54 1.13 1.28 8.79
N MET A 55 0.48 1.83 9.82
CA MET A 55 -0.98 1.91 9.86
C MET A 55 -1.54 2.69 8.65
N HIS A 56 -0.89 3.79 8.27
CA HIS A 56 -1.32 4.56 7.11
C HIS A 56 -1.19 3.77 5.80
N VAL A 57 -0.05 3.09 5.60
CA VAL A 57 0.20 2.26 4.41
C VAL A 57 -0.81 1.11 4.34
N LEU A 58 -1.06 0.40 5.45
CA LEU A 58 -2.03 -0.69 5.50
C LEU A 58 -3.44 -0.21 5.18
N ASP A 59 -3.84 0.97 5.66
CA ASP A 59 -5.14 1.56 5.39
C ASP A 59 -5.33 1.92 3.91
N GLU A 60 -4.31 2.51 3.27
CA GLU A 60 -4.35 2.82 1.84
C GLU A 60 -4.35 1.56 0.98
N LEU A 61 -3.44 0.63 1.23
CA LEU A 61 -3.33 -0.61 0.45
C LEU A 61 -4.62 -1.41 0.55
N ARG A 62 -5.12 -1.69 1.75
CA ARG A 62 -6.35 -2.50 1.88
C ARG A 62 -7.55 -1.88 1.17
N CYS A 63 -7.61 -0.55 1.11
CA CYS A 63 -8.67 0.15 0.38
C CYS A 63 -8.54 -0.06 -1.13
N ALA A 64 -7.33 0.06 -1.66
CA ALA A 64 -7.04 -0.17 -3.07
C ALA A 64 -7.31 -1.64 -3.47
N GLU A 65 -6.80 -2.59 -2.69
CA GLU A 65 -6.97 -4.04 -2.88
C GLU A 65 -8.45 -4.44 -2.85
N ASN A 66 -9.21 -3.94 -1.87
CA ASN A 66 -10.64 -4.25 -1.78
C ASN A 66 -11.42 -3.74 -3.00
N PHE A 67 -11.05 -2.56 -3.51
CA PHE A 67 -11.66 -2.03 -4.72
C PHE A 67 -11.23 -2.79 -5.98
N ALA A 68 -9.97 -3.23 -6.04
CA ALA A 68 -9.48 -4.11 -7.09
C ALA A 68 -10.26 -5.43 -7.14
N ALA A 69 -10.41 -6.09 -5.99
CA ALA A 69 -11.21 -7.29 -5.85
C ALA A 69 -12.66 -7.08 -6.34
N GLU A 70 -13.26 -5.94 -6.03
CA GLU A 70 -14.63 -5.61 -6.43
C GLU A 70 -14.78 -5.53 -7.95
N TYR A 71 -14.02 -4.65 -8.62
CA TYR A 71 -14.19 -4.47 -10.07
C TYR A 71 -13.70 -5.68 -10.88
N LEU A 72 -12.69 -6.42 -10.38
CA LEU A 72 -12.26 -7.67 -11.01
C LEU A 72 -13.33 -8.75 -10.88
N ASN A 73 -14.03 -8.84 -9.75
CA ASN A 73 -15.15 -9.77 -9.61
C ASN A 73 -16.27 -9.42 -10.60
N CYS A 74 -16.63 -8.13 -10.74
CA CYS A 74 -17.58 -7.70 -11.76
C CYS A 74 -17.16 -8.14 -13.17
N TRP A 75 -15.87 -8.01 -13.49
CA TRP A 75 -15.33 -8.45 -14.77
C TRP A 75 -15.40 -9.97 -14.96
N VAL A 76 -15.02 -10.77 -13.95
CA VAL A 76 -15.11 -12.24 -13.98
C VAL A 76 -16.52 -12.70 -14.36
N GLN A 77 -17.57 -12.03 -13.89
CA GLN A 77 -18.96 -12.40 -14.18
C GLN A 77 -19.37 -12.16 -15.65
N VAL A 78 -18.70 -11.24 -16.35
CA VAL A 78 -19.14 -10.78 -17.69
C VAL A 78 -18.13 -11.08 -18.81
N SER A 79 -16.92 -11.53 -18.47
CA SER A 79 -15.93 -11.96 -19.47
C SER A 79 -16.50 -13.11 -20.32
N ASP A 80 -16.18 -13.14 -21.62
CA ASP A 80 -16.52 -14.22 -22.55
C ASP A 80 -15.32 -15.13 -22.89
N GLN A 81 -14.12 -14.81 -22.38
CA GLN A 81 -12.89 -15.53 -22.68
C GLN A 81 -12.43 -16.38 -21.49
N GLU A 82 -12.49 -17.70 -21.64
CA GLU A 82 -12.17 -18.64 -20.55
C GLU A 82 -10.72 -18.49 -20.03
N CYS A 83 -9.76 -18.18 -20.91
CA CYS A 83 -8.38 -17.94 -20.50
C CYS A 83 -8.24 -16.70 -19.60
N VAL A 84 -9.01 -15.65 -19.86
CA VAL A 84 -9.04 -14.41 -19.07
C VAL A 84 -9.76 -14.66 -17.75
N LYS A 85 -10.93 -15.32 -17.77
CA LYS A 85 -11.68 -15.66 -16.54
C LYS A 85 -10.83 -16.42 -15.53
N GLY A 86 -10.07 -17.42 -15.98
CA GLY A 86 -9.26 -18.26 -15.11
C GLY A 86 -8.26 -17.45 -14.29
N GLY A 87 -7.47 -16.60 -14.96
CA GLY A 87 -6.50 -15.78 -14.24
C GLY A 87 -7.10 -14.59 -13.50
N LEU A 88 -8.18 -13.97 -14.00
CA LEU A 88 -8.90 -12.94 -13.24
C LEU A 88 -9.44 -13.47 -11.92
N ARG A 89 -9.94 -14.71 -11.86
CA ARG A 89 -10.36 -15.34 -10.60
C ARG A 89 -9.19 -15.44 -9.61
N MET A 90 -8.01 -15.83 -10.08
CA MET A 90 -6.82 -15.93 -9.21
C MET A 90 -6.38 -14.55 -8.70
N VAL A 91 -6.31 -13.56 -9.59
CA VAL A 91 -5.95 -12.18 -9.20
C VAL A 91 -6.98 -11.66 -8.20
N GLN A 92 -8.28 -11.68 -8.55
CA GLN A 92 -9.37 -11.20 -7.70
C GLN A 92 -9.36 -11.79 -6.29
N GLN A 93 -9.10 -13.10 -6.14
CA GLN A 93 -9.02 -13.75 -4.84
C GLN A 93 -7.79 -13.29 -4.04
N ARG A 94 -6.65 -13.02 -4.70
CA ARG A 94 -5.48 -12.44 -4.04
C ARG A 94 -5.76 -11.03 -3.53
N GLU A 95 -6.32 -10.14 -4.37
CA GLU A 95 -6.68 -8.77 -3.94
C GLU A 95 -7.64 -8.79 -2.73
N ALA A 96 -8.65 -9.67 -2.75
CA ALA A 96 -9.60 -9.81 -1.65
C ALA A 96 -8.92 -10.29 -0.36
N PHE A 97 -8.03 -11.27 -0.48
CA PHE A 97 -7.26 -11.79 0.64
C PHE A 97 -6.28 -10.76 1.20
N HIS A 98 -5.57 -10.03 0.34
CA HIS A 98 -4.70 -8.93 0.72
C HIS A 98 -5.47 -7.88 1.53
N ALA A 99 -6.61 -7.41 1.02
CA ALA A 99 -7.45 -6.45 1.73
C ALA A 99 -7.83 -6.93 3.14
N GLN A 100 -8.23 -8.20 3.27
CA GLN A 100 -8.59 -8.81 4.54
C GLN A 100 -7.40 -8.86 5.51
N VAL A 101 -6.24 -9.34 5.07
CA VAL A 101 -5.03 -9.49 5.90
C VAL A 101 -4.47 -8.13 6.32
N LEU A 102 -4.40 -7.18 5.39
CA LEU A 102 -3.94 -5.82 5.65
C LEU A 102 -4.85 -5.10 6.66
N GLU A 103 -6.18 -5.25 6.53
CA GLU A 103 -7.11 -4.69 7.50
C GLU A 103 -6.99 -5.37 8.87
N ALA A 104 -6.85 -6.69 8.93
CA ALA A 104 -6.64 -7.40 10.19
C ALA A 104 -5.40 -6.87 10.90
N ARG A 105 -4.28 -6.72 10.18
CA ARG A 105 -3.04 -6.16 10.72
C ARG A 105 -3.20 -4.72 11.20
N LEU A 106 -3.92 -3.89 10.44
CA LEU A 106 -4.22 -2.51 10.84
C LEU A 106 -4.95 -2.48 12.20
N ARG A 107 -5.95 -3.36 12.39
CA ARG A 107 -6.72 -3.45 13.64
C ARG A 107 -5.88 -3.96 14.81
N GLU A 108 -4.98 -4.91 14.57
CA GLU A 108 -4.01 -5.37 15.59
C GLU A 108 -3.09 -4.24 16.07
N LEU A 109 -2.73 -3.33 15.16
CA LEU A 109 -2.00 -2.10 15.46
C LEU A 109 -2.89 -0.99 16.06
N GLY A 110 -4.13 -1.30 16.45
CA GLY A 110 -5.07 -0.34 17.05
C GLY A 110 -5.60 0.71 16.07
N GLY A 111 -5.34 0.55 14.78
CA GLY A 111 -5.90 1.38 13.73
C GLY A 111 -7.33 0.97 13.37
N MET A 112 -8.00 1.84 12.63
CA MET A 112 -9.32 1.57 12.05
C MET A 112 -9.31 1.89 10.57
N PRO A 113 -10.11 1.17 9.76
CA PRO A 113 -10.35 1.56 8.39
C PRO A 113 -10.87 2.97 8.20
N GLN A 114 -10.14 3.79 7.44
CA GLN A 114 -10.50 5.18 7.14
C GLN A 114 -10.39 5.50 5.64
N CYS A 115 -9.41 4.95 4.93
CA CYS A 115 -9.26 5.17 3.50
C CYS A 115 -10.49 4.63 2.74
N THR A 116 -11.01 5.44 1.82
CA THR A 116 -12.11 5.10 0.92
C THR A 116 -11.74 5.45 -0.52
N VAL A 117 -12.28 4.68 -1.47
CA VAL A 117 -12.15 5.01 -2.89
C VAL A 117 -13.10 6.16 -3.24
N PRO A 118 -12.62 7.24 -3.90
CA PRO A 118 -13.47 8.34 -4.32
C PRO A 118 -14.68 7.86 -5.14
N THR A 119 -15.86 8.42 -4.86
CA THR A 119 -17.12 8.05 -5.51
C THR A 119 -17.03 8.18 -7.03
N GLU A 120 -16.39 9.25 -7.53
CA GLU A 120 -16.22 9.49 -8.96
C GLU A 120 -15.41 8.38 -9.65
N ARG A 121 -14.41 7.83 -8.94
CA ARG A 121 -13.62 6.71 -9.44
C ARG A 121 -14.45 5.43 -9.46
N ARG A 122 -15.20 5.16 -8.38
CA ARG A 122 -16.07 3.99 -8.26
C ARG A 122 -17.15 3.98 -9.36
N ASP A 123 -17.85 5.10 -9.54
CA ASP A 123 -18.91 5.28 -10.53
C ASP A 123 -18.41 5.17 -11.97
N LYS A 124 -17.11 5.41 -12.19
CA LYS A 124 -16.47 5.23 -13.50
C LYS A 124 -16.00 3.79 -13.73
N GLU A 125 -15.24 3.23 -12.80
CA GLU A 125 -14.51 1.99 -13.02
C GLU A 125 -15.39 0.74 -12.89
N VAL A 126 -16.30 0.70 -11.90
CA VAL A 126 -17.15 -0.48 -11.70
C VAL A 126 -18.05 -0.74 -12.92
N PRO A 127 -18.78 0.25 -13.48
CA PRO A 127 -19.58 0.02 -14.69
C PRO A 127 -18.74 -0.36 -15.91
N PHE A 128 -17.53 0.19 -16.04
CA PHE A 128 -16.63 -0.14 -17.14
C PHE A 128 -16.22 -1.61 -17.12
N TYR A 129 -15.79 -2.13 -15.96
CA TYR A 129 -15.38 -3.53 -15.82
C TYR A 129 -16.57 -4.51 -15.81
N ALA A 130 -17.74 -4.07 -15.35
CA ALA A 130 -18.99 -4.85 -15.40
C ALA A 130 -19.67 -4.87 -16.79
N SER A 131 -19.22 -4.09 -17.76
CA SER A 131 -19.86 -4.01 -19.08
C SER A 131 -19.67 -5.30 -19.88
N THR A 132 -20.77 -5.83 -20.44
CA THR A 132 -20.78 -6.91 -21.45
C THR A 132 -20.48 -6.41 -22.86
N GLU A 133 -20.52 -5.09 -23.07
CA GLU A 133 -20.23 -4.47 -24.37
C GLU A 133 -18.72 -4.24 -24.57
N LYS A 134 -17.98 -4.03 -23.49
CA LYS A 134 -16.51 -3.87 -23.51
C LYS A 134 -15.83 -5.23 -23.56
N LYS A 135 -14.88 -5.39 -24.49
CA LYS A 135 -14.11 -6.62 -24.62
C LYS A 135 -13.05 -6.73 -23.53
N ASP A 136 -12.67 -7.96 -23.21
CA ASP A 136 -11.62 -8.23 -22.23
C ASP A 136 -10.30 -7.54 -22.59
N LEU A 137 -9.97 -7.48 -23.88
CA LEU A 137 -8.80 -6.74 -24.35
C LEU A 137 -8.87 -5.24 -24.02
N ASP A 138 -10.03 -4.58 -24.20
CA ASP A 138 -10.17 -3.15 -23.89
C ASP A 138 -9.99 -2.90 -22.38
N LYS A 139 -10.48 -3.82 -21.55
CA LYS A 139 -10.36 -3.76 -20.09
C LYS A 139 -8.91 -4.00 -19.64
N LEU A 140 -8.23 -5.00 -20.21
CA LEU A 140 -6.80 -5.26 -19.98
C LEU A 140 -5.94 -4.07 -20.40
N GLN A 141 -6.21 -3.47 -21.56
CA GLN A 141 -5.50 -2.28 -22.03
C GLN A 141 -5.72 -1.08 -21.09
N SER A 142 -6.92 -0.93 -20.51
CA SER A 142 -7.17 0.10 -19.49
C SER A 142 -6.26 -0.08 -18.27
N ILE A 143 -6.07 -1.31 -17.79
CA ILE A 143 -5.16 -1.63 -16.69
C ILE A 143 -3.70 -1.43 -17.11
N ALA A 144 -3.29 -2.00 -18.23
CA ALA A 144 -1.91 -1.91 -18.73
C ALA A 144 -1.47 -0.45 -18.94
N SER A 145 -2.36 0.43 -19.40
CA SER A 145 -2.06 1.86 -19.55
C SER A 145 -1.76 2.58 -18.22
N ARG A 146 -2.29 2.07 -17.10
CA ARG A 146 -2.02 2.58 -15.74
C ARG A 146 -0.74 1.95 -15.18
N ILE A 147 -0.48 0.70 -15.53
CA ILE A 147 0.77 -0.01 -15.26
C ILE A 147 1.78 0.36 -16.36
N ASN A 148 2.11 1.64 -16.46
CA ASN A 148 3.02 2.16 -17.47
C ASN A 148 4.50 2.13 -17.03
N LYS A 149 4.81 1.35 -16.01
CA LYS A 149 6.12 1.24 -15.38
C LYS A 149 6.47 -0.22 -15.18
N GLU A 150 7.75 -0.53 -15.30
CA GLU A 150 8.31 -1.83 -14.89
C GLU A 150 7.86 -2.18 -13.45
N PRO A 151 7.52 -3.44 -13.15
CA PRO A 151 7.01 -3.84 -11.83
C PRO A 151 7.89 -3.38 -10.66
N ALA A 152 9.22 -3.41 -10.81
CA ALA A 152 10.15 -2.94 -9.79
C ALA A 152 9.99 -1.45 -9.45
N VAL A 153 9.61 -0.63 -10.44
CA VAL A 153 9.37 0.81 -10.25
C VAL A 153 7.97 1.05 -9.68
N LEU A 154 6.97 0.27 -10.11
CA LEU A 154 5.60 0.35 -9.62
C LEU A 154 5.54 0.15 -8.10
N PHE A 155 6.21 -0.88 -7.59
CA PHE A 155 6.19 -1.23 -6.16
C PHE A 155 7.29 -0.56 -5.33
N LYS A 156 8.09 0.33 -5.93
CA LYS A 156 9.13 1.07 -5.21
C LYS A 156 8.61 1.80 -3.96
N PRO A 157 7.45 2.50 -3.98
CA PRO A 157 6.96 3.18 -2.79
C PRO A 157 6.74 2.24 -1.59
N ILE A 158 6.27 1.01 -1.83
CA ILE A 158 6.05 0.01 -0.78
C ILE A 158 7.39 -0.59 -0.34
N ASN A 159 8.30 -0.88 -1.28
CA ASN A 159 9.65 -1.35 -0.95
C ASN A 159 10.44 -0.32 -0.11
N ASP A 160 10.25 0.98 -0.37
CA ASP A 160 10.85 2.05 0.42
C ASP A 160 10.27 2.08 1.85
N VAL A 161 8.97 1.82 2.02
CA VAL A 161 8.36 1.62 3.35
C VAL A 161 8.97 0.41 4.05
N ILE A 162 9.04 -0.74 3.38
CA ILE A 162 9.63 -1.98 3.93
C ILE A 162 11.08 -1.75 4.39
N ALA A 163 11.85 -0.96 3.65
CA ALA A 163 13.22 -0.62 3.99
C ALA A 163 13.34 0.25 5.25
N GLN A 164 12.32 1.07 5.55
CA GLN A 164 12.26 1.92 6.75
C GLN A 164 11.88 1.15 8.01
N ILE A 165 11.17 0.01 7.90
CA ILE A 165 10.71 -0.78 9.06
C ILE A 165 11.89 -1.50 9.74
N LYS A 166 12.12 -1.18 11.02
CA LYS A 166 13.16 -1.73 11.89
C LYS A 166 12.58 -2.65 12.95
N ASP A 167 11.46 -2.28 13.58
CA ASP A 167 10.98 -2.96 14.80
C ASP A 167 9.81 -3.91 14.52
N ASP A 168 8.82 -3.49 13.73
CA ASP A 168 7.63 -4.30 13.42
C ASP A 168 7.89 -5.31 12.29
N GLN A 169 8.62 -6.38 12.62
CA GLN A 169 8.95 -7.45 11.68
C GLN A 169 7.72 -8.17 11.13
N HIS A 170 6.62 -8.24 11.88
CA HIS A 170 5.38 -8.86 11.39
C HIS A 170 4.83 -8.06 10.20
N SER A 171 4.67 -6.74 10.35
CA SER A 171 4.21 -5.89 9.25
C SER A 171 5.21 -5.86 8.09
N LYS A 172 6.52 -5.93 8.38
CA LYS A 172 7.56 -5.96 7.35
C LYS A 172 7.45 -7.17 6.43
N GLU A 173 7.38 -8.38 7.00
CA GLU A 173 7.29 -9.61 6.21
C GLU A 173 5.93 -9.78 5.53
N LEU A 174 4.85 -9.25 6.14
CA LEU A 174 3.55 -9.16 5.51
C LEU A 174 3.61 -8.31 4.24
N LEU A 175 4.19 -7.11 4.31
CA LEU A 175 4.31 -6.22 3.15
C LEU A 175 5.26 -6.79 2.07
N ARG A 176 6.31 -7.51 2.45
CA ARG A 176 7.19 -8.22 1.49
C ARG A 176 6.41 -9.28 0.71
N SER A 177 5.67 -10.12 1.42
CA SER A 177 4.87 -11.19 0.81
C SER A 177 3.78 -10.60 -0.09
N PHE A 178 3.12 -9.53 0.36
CA PHE A 178 2.18 -8.76 -0.44
C PHE A 178 2.80 -8.27 -1.77
N VAL A 179 3.98 -7.66 -1.73
CA VAL A 179 4.66 -7.18 -2.95
C VAL A 179 4.97 -8.32 -3.94
N ASP A 180 5.39 -9.49 -3.45
CA ASP A 180 5.65 -10.64 -4.32
C ASP A 180 4.38 -11.12 -5.05
N ASP A 181 3.26 -11.19 -4.34
CA ASP A 181 1.96 -11.53 -4.92
C ASP A 181 1.46 -10.48 -5.91
N GLU A 182 1.64 -9.19 -5.59
CA GLU A 182 1.27 -8.08 -6.47
C GLU A 182 2.08 -8.06 -7.77
N ILE A 183 3.37 -8.38 -7.70
CA ILE A 183 4.20 -8.57 -8.90
C ILE A 183 3.68 -9.74 -9.74
N SER A 184 3.24 -10.83 -9.11
CA SER A 184 2.65 -11.98 -9.81
C SER A 184 1.35 -11.60 -10.52
N SER A 185 0.42 -10.92 -9.83
CA SER A 185 -0.83 -10.41 -10.41
C SER A 185 -0.57 -9.45 -11.58
N THR A 186 0.35 -8.50 -11.39
CA THR A 186 0.73 -7.52 -12.42
C THR A 186 1.30 -8.19 -13.67
N LYS A 187 2.25 -9.13 -13.51
CA LYS A 187 2.83 -9.86 -14.65
C LYS A 187 1.77 -10.61 -15.44
N TRP A 188 0.82 -11.23 -14.76
CA TRP A 188 -0.27 -11.94 -15.42
C TRP A 188 -1.17 -10.99 -16.21
N LEU A 189 -1.58 -9.86 -15.62
CA LEU A 189 -2.43 -8.86 -16.29
C LEU A 189 -1.78 -8.31 -17.57
N LEU A 190 -0.49 -7.98 -17.49
CA LEU A 190 0.28 -7.49 -18.65
C LEU A 190 0.44 -8.57 -19.72
N GLY A 191 0.85 -9.78 -19.33
CA GLY A 191 1.01 -10.90 -20.28
C GLY A 191 -0.30 -11.32 -20.95
N ALA A 192 -1.43 -11.27 -20.23
CA ALA A 192 -2.75 -11.50 -20.81
C ALA A 192 -3.10 -10.40 -21.83
N CYS A 193 -2.81 -9.14 -21.52
CA CYS A 193 -3.02 -8.02 -22.44
C CYS A 193 -2.23 -8.19 -23.73
N GLU A 194 -0.95 -8.56 -23.63
CA GLU A 194 -0.06 -8.81 -24.77
C GLU A 194 -0.57 -9.97 -25.63
N THR A 195 -0.91 -11.09 -24.99
CA THR A 195 -1.40 -12.30 -25.67
C THR A 195 -2.67 -12.01 -26.47
N LEU A 196 -3.65 -11.33 -25.88
CA LEU A 196 -4.89 -10.97 -26.56
C LEU A 196 -4.68 -9.90 -27.64
N SER A 197 -3.74 -8.97 -27.44
CA SER A 197 -3.39 -7.98 -28.46
C SER A 197 -2.79 -8.64 -29.70
N ALA A 198 -1.92 -9.63 -29.52
CA ALA A 198 -1.28 -10.37 -30.61
C ALA A 198 -2.26 -11.29 -31.37
N ALA A 199 -3.32 -11.77 -30.71
CA ALA A 199 -4.35 -12.60 -31.31
C ALA A 199 -5.40 -11.82 -32.12
N ARG A 200 -5.37 -10.47 -32.11
CA ARG A 200 -6.31 -9.64 -32.85
C ARG A 200 -5.96 -9.68 -34.36
N PRO A 201 -6.84 -10.18 -35.24
CA PRO A 201 -6.60 -10.05 -36.68
C PRO A 201 -6.58 -8.57 -37.07
N ALA A 202 -5.70 -8.23 -38.02
CA ALA A 202 -5.51 -6.89 -38.56
C ALA A 202 -6.80 -6.32 -39.19
#